data_AF-A0A504L2S9-F1
#
_entry.id   AF-A0A504L2S9-F1
#
_cell.length_a   1.000
_cell.length_b   1.000
_cell.length_c   1.000
_cell.angle_alpha   90.00
_cell.angle_beta   90.00
_cell.angle_gamma   90.00
#
_symmetry.space_group_name_H-M   'P 1'
#
loop_
_entity.id
_entity.type
_entity.pdbx_description
1 polymer ?
#
loop_
_entity_poly.entity_id
_entity_poly.type
_entity_poly.pdbx_seq_one_letter_code
_entity_poly.pdbx_strand_id
1 'polypeptide(L)'
;MTDRTFARAALLAPLVVSAVAMSGCMSSPTYGTDKTAAAQLFDDVSGAAAITPKRRDPIDYKPRPELVKPAPGQKENLPPPQQSIETASADWPESPEARRARIRADATAHQNDPNYQAEAAEDVQTDPEAVKKAMAESGSSHPPRWSPDDSSATRRAEVQRRLAEQKQGDPTTRRYLSEPPLAYRQAAATAPQNELGEDEYKKERRLKAQAEGKKGGWFDWLGL
;
A
#
# COMPACT_ATOMS: atom_id res chain seq x y z
N MET A 1 26.43 26.15 3.48
CA MET A 1 25.45 25.05 3.26
C MET A 1 26.09 23.65 3.25
N THR A 2 27.37 23.52 3.61
CA THR A 2 28.19 22.30 3.46
C THR A 2 28.21 21.41 4.70
N ASP A 3 28.03 21.95 5.90
CA ASP A 3 28.29 21.17 7.13
C ASP A 3 27.18 20.16 7.47
N ARG A 4 25.94 20.47 7.07
CA ARG A 4 24.79 19.56 7.28
C ARG A 4 24.82 18.34 6.37
N THR A 5 25.48 18.41 5.21
CA THR A 5 25.64 17.27 4.31
C THR A 5 26.73 16.31 4.80
N PHE A 6 27.82 16.83 5.38
CA PHE A 6 28.87 16.01 5.99
C PHE A 6 28.38 15.27 7.24
N ALA A 7 27.58 15.91 8.09
CA ALA A 7 27.00 15.26 9.27
C ALA A 7 25.99 14.15 8.92
N ARG A 8 25.23 14.33 7.83
CA ARG A 8 24.28 13.30 7.33
C ARG A 8 25.01 12.12 6.67
N ALA A 9 26.06 12.39 5.90
CA ALA A 9 26.91 11.34 5.34
C ALA A 9 27.63 10.52 6.43
N ALA A 10 28.09 11.18 7.50
CA ALA A 10 28.75 10.52 8.63
C ALA A 10 27.83 9.58 9.42
N LEU A 11 26.51 9.82 9.43
CA LEU A 11 25.52 8.95 10.08
C LEU A 11 25.03 7.81 9.18
N LEU A 12 24.90 8.05 7.87
CA LEU A 12 24.39 7.04 6.94
C LEU A 12 25.45 6.01 6.52
N ALA A 13 26.71 6.42 6.39
CA ALA A 13 27.79 5.52 6.01
C ALA A 13 27.97 4.29 6.95
N PRO A 14 28.04 4.44 8.28
CA PRO A 14 28.19 3.29 9.17
C PRO A 14 26.94 2.39 9.19
N LEU A 15 25.75 2.94 8.99
CA LEU A 15 24.50 2.17 8.97
C LEU A 15 24.43 1.24 7.76
N VAL A 16 24.82 1.73 6.58
CA VAL A 16 24.88 0.94 5.35
C VAL A 16 25.95 -0.16 5.46
N VAL A 17 27.14 0.17 6.00
CA VAL A 17 28.22 -0.81 6.21
C VAL A 17 27.79 -1.93 7.17
N SER A 18 27.07 -1.57 8.24
CA SER A 18 26.56 -2.53 9.22
C SER A 18 25.52 -3.48 8.63
N ALA A 19 24.63 -2.97 7.77
CA ALA A 19 23.61 -3.78 7.10
C ALA A 19 24.23 -4.80 6.13
N VAL A 20 25.28 -4.42 5.39
CA VAL A 20 26.01 -5.31 4.47
C VAL A 20 26.82 -6.36 5.24
N ALA A 21 27.46 -5.98 6.35
CA ALA A 21 28.22 -6.91 7.18
C ALA A 21 27.33 -8.00 7.81
N MET A 22 26.12 -7.64 8.27
CA MET A 22 25.17 -8.62 8.83
C MET A 22 24.57 -9.55 7.76
N SER A 23 24.46 -9.13 6.50
CA SER A 23 23.96 -9.98 5.41
C SER A 23 25.00 -11.00 4.90
N GLY A 24 26.27 -10.86 5.29
CA GLY A 24 27.37 -11.73 4.84
C GLY A 24 27.58 -13.00 5.69
N CYS A 25 26.92 -13.13 6.85
CA CYS A 25 27.13 -14.25 7.77
C CYS A 25 26.23 -15.48 7.49
N MET A 26 25.35 -15.42 6.49
CA MET A 26 24.59 -16.58 6.05
C MET A 26 25.37 -17.25 4.92
N SER A 27 25.77 -18.50 5.12
CA SER A 27 26.30 -19.42 4.10
C SER A 27 25.41 -19.34 2.85
N SER A 28 25.83 -18.54 1.87
CA SER A 28 25.04 -18.35 0.67
C SER A 28 25.31 -19.52 -0.27
N PRO A 29 24.28 -20.15 -0.85
CA PRO A 29 24.46 -21.25 -1.78
C PRO A 29 25.28 -20.81 -3.00
N THR A 30 26.24 -21.65 -3.40
CA THR A 30 26.94 -21.54 -4.68
C THR A 30 26.08 -22.22 -5.73
N TYR A 31 25.27 -21.46 -6.48
CA TYR A 31 24.35 -21.99 -7.49
C TYR A 31 25.07 -22.43 -8.76
N GLY A 32 25.95 -23.43 -8.65
CA GLY A 32 26.71 -23.98 -9.79
C GLY A 32 27.69 -22.99 -10.44
N THR A 33 27.94 -21.86 -9.78
CA THR A 33 29.00 -20.92 -10.09
C THR A 33 29.98 -20.98 -8.92
N ASP A 34 31.30 -21.00 -9.16
CA ASP A 34 32.33 -21.12 -8.11
C ASP A 34 32.41 -19.90 -7.17
N LYS A 35 31.36 -19.06 -7.17
CA LYS A 35 31.21 -17.84 -6.39
C LYS A 35 29.98 -17.94 -5.50
N THR A 36 30.07 -17.35 -4.32
CA THR A 36 28.92 -17.16 -3.41
C THR A 36 27.90 -16.21 -4.05
N ALA A 37 26.61 -16.40 -3.74
CA ALA A 37 25.55 -15.55 -4.31
C ALA A 37 25.79 -14.05 -4.07
N ALA A 38 26.33 -13.69 -2.89
CA ALA A 38 26.70 -12.31 -2.57
C ALA A 38 27.90 -11.81 -3.40
N ALA A 39 28.92 -12.64 -3.61
CA ALA A 39 30.06 -12.28 -4.44
C ALA A 39 29.66 -12.11 -5.92
N GLN A 40 28.76 -12.97 -6.42
CA GLN A 40 28.22 -12.84 -7.77
C GLN A 40 27.40 -11.56 -7.92
N LEU A 41 26.52 -11.25 -6.96
CA LEU A 41 25.73 -10.01 -6.97
C LEU A 41 26.62 -8.76 -6.94
N PHE A 42 27.66 -8.74 -6.09
CA PHE A 42 28.58 -7.61 -6.04
C PHE A 42 29.39 -7.48 -7.35
N ASP A 43 29.82 -8.59 -7.93
CA ASP A 43 30.54 -8.59 -9.22
C ASP A 43 29.64 -8.09 -10.36
N ASP A 44 28.36 -8.45 -10.35
CA ASP A 44 27.36 -8.03 -11.34
C ASP A 44 26.97 -6.54 -11.19
N VAL A 45 26.80 -6.04 -9.97
CA VAL A 45 26.55 -4.61 -9.71
C VAL A 45 27.79 -3.77 -10.04
N SER A 46 28.99 -4.26 -9.69
CA SER A 46 30.24 -3.57 -10.04
C SER A 46 30.48 -3.56 -11.55
N GLY A 47 30.16 -4.66 -12.23
CA GLY A 47 30.20 -4.76 -13.69
C GLY A 47 29.17 -3.89 -14.39
N ALA A 48 27.97 -3.72 -13.82
CA ALA A 48 26.94 -2.84 -14.37
C ALA A 48 27.32 -1.34 -14.26
N ALA A 49 28.09 -0.98 -13.23
CA ALA A 49 28.64 0.36 -13.08
C ALA A 49 29.91 0.60 -13.93
N ALA A 50 30.57 -0.46 -14.41
CA ALA A 50 31.75 -0.36 -15.26
C ALA A 50 31.37 -0.16 -16.73
N ILE A 51 31.77 0.98 -17.31
CA ILE A 51 31.56 1.31 -18.74
C ILE A 51 32.41 0.42 -19.67
N THR A 52 33.40 -0.29 -19.13
CA THR A 52 34.29 -1.18 -19.89
C THR A 52 33.78 -2.62 -19.86
N PRO A 53 33.61 -3.29 -21.01
CA PRO A 53 33.15 -4.67 -21.05
C PRO A 53 34.17 -5.61 -20.39
N LYS A 54 33.71 -6.36 -19.38
CA LYS A 54 34.53 -7.35 -18.68
C LYS A 54 34.82 -8.53 -19.60
N ARG A 55 36.09 -8.81 -19.88
CA ARG A 55 36.50 -10.05 -20.58
C ARG A 55 36.21 -11.24 -19.65
N ARG A 56 35.41 -12.18 -20.15
CA ARG A 56 35.12 -13.44 -19.45
C ARG A 56 36.00 -14.53 -20.02
N ASP A 57 36.59 -15.34 -19.15
CA ASP A 57 37.32 -16.52 -19.57
C ASP A 57 36.36 -17.55 -20.18
N PRO A 58 36.76 -18.31 -21.21
CA PRO A 58 35.94 -19.37 -21.78
C PRO A 58 35.58 -20.40 -20.70
N ILE A 59 34.29 -20.64 -20.51
CA ILE A 59 33.79 -21.65 -19.56
C ILE A 59 34.02 -23.02 -20.17
N ASP A 60 34.76 -23.89 -19.48
CA ASP A 60 34.92 -25.29 -19.85
C ASP A 60 33.63 -26.06 -19.53
N TYR A 61 32.77 -26.17 -20.53
CA TYR A 61 31.51 -26.93 -20.42
C TYR A 61 31.80 -28.42 -20.42
N LYS A 62 31.97 -29.00 -19.24
CA LYS A 62 31.95 -30.46 -19.09
C LYS A 62 30.57 -30.98 -19.53
N PRO A 63 30.50 -32.02 -20.37
CA PRO A 63 29.24 -32.61 -20.76
C PRO A 63 28.50 -33.06 -19.49
N ARG A 64 27.22 -32.67 -19.37
CA ARG A 64 26.39 -33.08 -18.24
C ARG A 64 26.32 -34.61 -18.24
N PRO A 65 26.37 -35.26 -17.06
CA PRO A 65 26.14 -36.69 -16.99
C PRO A 65 24.79 -37.00 -17.63
N GLU A 66 24.74 -38.10 -18.37
CA GLU A 66 23.52 -38.55 -19.02
C GLU A 66 22.40 -38.76 -18.00
N LEU A 67 21.18 -38.38 -18.38
CA LEU A 67 20.00 -38.54 -17.54
C LEU A 67 19.89 -40.03 -17.16
N VAL A 68 19.90 -40.33 -15.86
CA VAL A 68 19.75 -41.69 -15.33
C VAL A 68 18.39 -42.21 -15.77
N LYS A 69 18.38 -42.99 -16.85
CA LYS A 69 17.17 -43.64 -17.35
C LYS A 69 16.78 -44.74 -16.34
N PRO A 70 15.48 -44.90 -16.03
CA PRO A 70 15.01 -46.04 -15.26
C PRO A 70 15.50 -47.35 -15.89
N ALA A 71 15.89 -48.32 -15.06
CA ALA A 71 16.40 -49.61 -15.51
C ALA A 71 15.41 -50.28 -16.50
N PRO A 72 15.90 -51.03 -17.51
CA PRO A 72 15.03 -51.74 -18.44
C PRO A 72 14.14 -52.72 -17.65
N GLY A 73 12.83 -52.42 -17.60
CA GLY A 73 11.84 -53.14 -16.78
C GLY A 73 10.96 -52.24 -15.89
N GLN A 74 11.40 -51.02 -15.55
CA GLN A 74 10.59 -50.06 -14.77
C GLN A 74 9.61 -49.22 -15.61
N LYS A 75 9.70 -49.27 -16.94
CA LYS A 75 8.78 -48.58 -17.86
C LYS A 75 7.40 -49.23 -17.95
N GLU A 76 7.28 -50.49 -17.55
CA GLU A 76 6.02 -51.25 -17.62
C GLU A 76 5.14 -51.04 -16.37
N ASN A 77 5.71 -50.47 -15.29
CA ASN A 77 4.99 -50.16 -14.04
C ASN A 77 4.48 -48.71 -13.99
N LEU A 78 4.33 -48.05 -15.13
CA LEU A 78 3.62 -46.78 -15.14
C LEU A 78 2.12 -47.05 -14.97
N PRO A 79 1.42 -46.29 -14.11
CA PRO A 79 -0.04 -46.34 -14.09
C PRO A 79 -0.56 -46.03 -15.50
N PRO A 80 -1.66 -46.70 -15.92
CA PRO A 80 -2.21 -46.50 -17.26
C PRO A 80 -2.49 -45.01 -17.50
N PRO A 81 -2.30 -44.52 -18.73
CA PRO A 81 -2.60 -43.13 -19.05
C PRO A 81 -4.06 -42.84 -18.69
N GLN A 82 -4.32 -41.66 -18.13
CA GLN A 82 -5.68 -41.20 -17.86
C GLN A 82 -6.47 -41.26 -19.18
N GLN A 83 -7.63 -41.92 -19.14
CA GLN A 83 -8.51 -41.97 -20.30
C GLN A 83 -9.02 -40.56 -20.59
N SER A 84 -9.03 -40.16 -21.87
CA SER A 84 -9.53 -38.85 -22.26
C SER A 84 -11.02 -38.76 -21.89
N ILE A 85 -11.38 -37.73 -21.12
CA ILE A 85 -12.74 -37.48 -20.63
C ILE A 85 -13.57 -36.87 -21.77
N GLU A 86 -13.60 -37.53 -22.93
CA GLU A 86 -14.29 -37.06 -24.13
C GLU A 86 -15.73 -37.56 -24.21
N THR A 87 -16.08 -38.59 -23.43
CA THR A 87 -17.39 -39.25 -23.47
C THR A 87 -18.25 -38.80 -22.28
N ALA A 88 -19.50 -38.42 -22.56
CA ALA A 88 -20.50 -38.16 -21.53
C ALA A 88 -20.61 -39.40 -20.61
N SER A 89 -20.59 -39.18 -19.30
CA SER A 89 -20.65 -40.23 -18.29
C SER A 89 -21.90 -40.07 -17.44
N ALA A 90 -22.25 -41.08 -16.63
CA ALA A 90 -23.43 -40.98 -15.76
C ALA A 90 -23.38 -39.79 -14.79
N ASP A 91 -22.17 -39.40 -14.36
CA ASP A 91 -21.93 -38.24 -13.51
C ASP A 91 -21.85 -36.92 -14.30
N TRP A 92 -21.58 -36.99 -15.60
CA TRP A 92 -21.45 -35.85 -16.52
C TRP A 92 -22.29 -36.07 -17.77
N PRO A 93 -23.57 -35.64 -17.77
CA PRO A 93 -24.49 -35.84 -18.89
C PRO A 93 -24.00 -35.22 -20.22
N GLU A 94 -23.13 -34.22 -20.14
CA GLU A 94 -22.47 -33.58 -21.28
C GLU A 94 -20.96 -33.84 -21.24
N SER A 95 -20.34 -34.02 -22.41
CA SER A 95 -18.88 -34.03 -22.47
C SER A 95 -18.32 -32.66 -22.06
N PRO A 96 -17.15 -32.60 -21.41
CA PRO A 96 -16.53 -31.34 -20.99
C PRO A 96 -16.38 -30.32 -22.13
N GLU A 97 -16.06 -30.79 -23.34
CA GLU A 97 -15.95 -29.93 -24.53
C GLU A 97 -17.31 -29.41 -25.00
N ALA A 98 -18.38 -30.22 -24.95
CA ALA A 98 -19.73 -29.76 -25.25
C ALA A 98 -20.20 -28.71 -24.24
N ARG A 99 -19.94 -28.93 -22.94
CA ARG A 99 -20.24 -27.96 -21.87
C ARG A 99 -19.49 -26.65 -22.07
N ARG A 100 -18.19 -26.70 -22.41
CA ARG A 100 -17.38 -25.52 -22.72
C ARG A 100 -17.91 -24.75 -23.93
N ALA A 101 -18.32 -25.46 -24.99
CA ALA A 101 -18.90 -24.84 -26.17
C ALA A 101 -20.20 -24.10 -25.83
N ARG A 102 -21.07 -24.71 -25.00
CA ARG A 102 -22.31 -24.08 -24.50
C ARG A 102 -22.01 -22.80 -23.71
N ILE A 103 -21.11 -22.86 -22.74
CA ILE A 103 -20.74 -21.70 -21.91
C ILE A 103 -20.18 -20.55 -22.79
N ARG A 104 -19.33 -20.87 -23.77
CA ARG A 104 -18.81 -19.84 -24.69
C ARG A 104 -19.92 -19.21 -25.53
N ALA A 105 -20.85 -20.02 -26.04
CA ALA A 105 -21.98 -19.53 -26.82
C ALA A 105 -22.88 -18.61 -25.99
N ASP A 106 -23.16 -18.99 -24.74
CA ASP A 106 -23.99 -18.20 -23.81
C ASP A 106 -23.32 -16.87 -23.42
N ALA A 107 -22.02 -16.91 -23.11
CA ALA A 107 -21.23 -15.70 -22.86
C ALA A 107 -21.15 -14.78 -24.08
N THR A 108 -21.12 -15.35 -25.30
CA THR A 108 -21.13 -14.57 -26.54
C THR A 108 -22.49 -13.92 -26.77
N ALA A 109 -23.59 -14.62 -26.48
CA ALA A 109 -24.95 -14.08 -26.60
C ALA A 109 -25.20 -12.92 -25.62
N HIS A 110 -24.63 -12.99 -24.41
CA HIS A 110 -24.83 -11.99 -23.36
C HIS A 110 -23.65 -11.02 -23.18
N GLN A 111 -22.78 -10.89 -24.19
CA GLN A 111 -21.56 -10.07 -24.11
C GLN A 111 -21.79 -8.61 -23.71
N ASN A 112 -22.96 -8.05 -24.04
CA ASN A 112 -23.30 -6.64 -23.80
C ASN A 112 -24.38 -6.45 -22.72
N ASP A 113 -24.78 -7.50 -22.00
CA ASP A 113 -25.77 -7.38 -20.92
C ASP A 113 -25.07 -7.12 -19.57
N PRO A 114 -25.18 -5.91 -18.99
CA PRO A 114 -24.55 -5.58 -17.72
C PRO A 114 -25.16 -6.31 -16.52
N ASN A 115 -26.35 -6.91 -16.67
CA ASN A 115 -27.03 -7.64 -15.60
C ASN A 115 -26.87 -9.17 -15.72
N TYR A 116 -26.16 -9.65 -16.74
CA TYR A 116 -25.97 -11.07 -16.97
C TYR A 116 -25.08 -11.72 -15.90
N GLN A 117 -25.49 -12.88 -15.41
CA GLN A 117 -24.74 -13.69 -14.45
C GLN A 117 -24.36 -15.01 -15.10
N ALA A 118 -23.05 -15.27 -15.25
CA ALA A 118 -22.57 -16.51 -15.84
C ALA A 118 -22.92 -17.71 -14.93
N GLU A 119 -23.39 -18.80 -15.53
CA GLU A 119 -23.59 -20.09 -14.84
C GLU A 119 -22.26 -20.67 -14.34
N ALA A 120 -21.14 -20.29 -14.96
CA ALA A 120 -19.81 -20.68 -14.52
C ALA A 120 -19.48 -19.98 -13.20
N ALA A 121 -19.46 -20.76 -12.12
CA ALA A 121 -18.96 -20.30 -10.84
C ALA A 121 -17.50 -19.84 -11.00
N GLU A 122 -17.28 -18.54 -10.91
CA GLU A 122 -15.95 -17.98 -10.68
C GLU A 122 -15.46 -18.53 -9.33
N ASP A 123 -14.32 -19.22 -9.31
CA ASP A 123 -13.65 -19.68 -8.08
C ASP A 123 -13.08 -18.50 -7.25
N VAL A 124 -13.34 -17.27 -7.71
CA VAL A 124 -13.10 -16.07 -6.94
C VAL A 124 -14.26 -15.91 -5.97
N GLN A 125 -14.05 -16.39 -4.75
CA GLN A 125 -14.96 -16.22 -3.62
C GLN A 125 -15.09 -14.74 -3.25
N THR A 126 -15.84 -14.01 -4.06
CA THR A 126 -16.24 -12.64 -3.79
C THR A 126 -17.55 -12.70 -3.04
N ASP A 127 -17.51 -12.43 -1.74
CA ASP A 127 -18.73 -12.09 -1.03
C ASP A 127 -19.33 -10.85 -1.71
N PRO A 128 -20.53 -10.94 -2.32
CA PRO A 128 -21.12 -9.84 -3.07
C PRO A 128 -21.37 -8.62 -2.19
N GLU A 129 -21.55 -8.80 -0.87
CA GLU A 129 -21.65 -7.70 0.07
C GLU A 129 -20.29 -7.03 0.31
N ALA A 130 -19.22 -7.82 0.44
CA ALA A 130 -17.87 -7.31 0.59
C ALA A 130 -17.42 -6.50 -0.64
N VAL A 131 -17.78 -6.94 -1.86
CA VAL A 131 -17.47 -6.20 -3.09
C VAL A 131 -18.27 -4.89 -3.17
N LYS A 132 -19.57 -4.90 -2.86
CA LYS A 132 -20.39 -3.68 -2.83
C LYS A 132 -19.88 -2.69 -1.78
N LYS A 133 -19.51 -3.17 -0.59
CA LYS A 133 -18.92 -2.37 0.47
C LYS A 133 -17.57 -1.80 0.05
N ALA A 134 -16.68 -2.63 -0.50
CA ALA A 134 -15.40 -2.18 -1.02
C ALA A 134 -15.56 -1.15 -2.14
N MET A 135 -16.55 -1.30 -3.02
CA MET A 135 -16.82 -0.32 -4.07
C MET A 135 -17.39 1.01 -3.52
N ALA A 136 -18.22 0.95 -2.48
CA ALA A 136 -18.69 2.13 -1.76
C ALA A 136 -17.57 2.83 -0.96
N GLU A 137 -16.64 2.07 -0.39
CA GLU A 137 -15.48 2.56 0.37
C GLU A 137 -14.31 3.00 -0.53
N SER A 138 -14.19 2.44 -1.74
CA SER A 138 -13.09 2.68 -2.70
C SER A 138 -13.06 4.12 -3.22
N GLY A 139 -14.11 4.93 -3.00
CA GLY A 139 -13.98 6.38 -3.03
C GLY A 139 -13.39 6.93 -4.35
N SER A 140 -13.86 6.43 -5.49
CA SER A 140 -13.52 6.98 -6.81
C SER A 140 -13.93 8.46 -6.97
N SER A 141 -14.71 8.98 -6.03
CA SER A 141 -14.93 10.42 -5.80
C SER A 141 -14.24 10.84 -4.51
N HIS A 142 -13.14 11.58 -4.63
CA HIS A 142 -12.59 12.32 -3.50
C HIS A 142 -13.25 13.71 -3.46
N PRO A 143 -13.75 14.16 -2.29
CA PRO A 143 -13.77 13.49 -0.99
C PRO A 143 -14.96 12.53 -0.80
N PRO A 144 -14.87 11.58 0.16
CA PRO A 144 -15.99 10.71 0.53
C PRO A 144 -17.25 11.54 0.87
N ARG A 145 -18.43 10.98 0.59
CA ARG A 145 -19.70 11.64 0.87
C ARG A 145 -19.80 11.99 2.36
N TRP A 146 -20.01 13.27 2.65
CA TRP A 146 -20.18 13.77 4.02
C TRP A 146 -21.33 13.08 4.74
N SER A 147 -21.09 12.59 5.96
CA SER A 147 -22.10 12.03 6.85
C SER A 147 -22.36 12.97 8.03
N PRO A 148 -23.60 13.01 8.58
CA PRO A 148 -23.90 13.83 9.77
C PRO A 148 -23.00 13.52 10.98
N ASP A 149 -22.57 12.26 11.14
CA ASP A 149 -21.67 11.83 12.22
C ASP A 149 -20.28 12.47 12.15
N ASP A 150 -19.85 12.89 10.96
CA ASP A 150 -18.59 13.62 10.77
C ASP A 150 -18.60 14.99 11.46
N SER A 151 -19.79 15.56 11.71
CA SER A 151 -19.97 16.84 12.41
C SER A 151 -20.32 16.71 13.89
N SER A 152 -20.34 15.49 14.42
CA SER A 152 -20.66 15.23 15.84
C SER A 152 -19.73 16.00 16.79
N ALA A 153 -20.27 16.46 17.92
CA ALA A 153 -19.50 17.19 18.92
C ALA A 153 -18.34 16.35 19.49
N THR A 154 -18.58 15.04 19.64
CA THR A 154 -17.59 14.06 20.10
C THR A 154 -16.42 13.93 19.14
N ARG A 155 -16.68 13.76 17.83
CA ARG A 155 -15.63 13.65 16.82
C ARG A 155 -14.85 14.96 16.67
N ARG A 156 -15.53 16.11 16.73
CA ARG A 156 -14.86 17.42 16.74
C ARG A 156 -13.94 17.59 17.95
N ALA A 157 -14.40 17.21 19.15
CA ALA A 157 -13.59 17.25 20.36
C ALA A 157 -12.37 16.31 20.26
N GLU A 158 -12.54 15.10 19.71
CA GLU A 158 -11.43 14.16 19.53
C GLU A 158 -10.40 14.67 18.51
N VAL A 159 -10.85 15.23 17.37
CA VAL A 159 -9.95 15.82 16.38
C VAL A 159 -9.19 17.00 16.97
N GLN A 160 -9.86 17.88 17.71
CA GLN A 160 -9.19 18.97 18.42
C GLN A 160 -8.16 18.47 19.44
N ARG A 161 -8.49 17.42 20.19
CA ARG A 161 -7.56 16.78 21.13
C ARG A 161 -6.33 16.25 20.40
N ARG A 162 -6.50 15.52 19.30
CA ARG A 162 -5.39 15.00 18.48
C ARG A 162 -4.54 16.12 17.88
N LEU A 163 -5.15 17.21 17.42
CA LEU A 163 -4.42 18.36 16.88
C LEU A 163 -3.62 19.09 17.97
N ALA A 164 -4.17 19.22 19.19
CA ALA A 164 -3.46 19.78 20.34
C ALA A 164 -2.28 18.89 20.77
N GLU A 165 -2.51 17.57 20.86
CA GLU A 165 -1.45 16.57 21.11
C GLU A 165 -0.33 16.65 20.05
N GLN A 166 -0.65 16.84 18.77
CA GLN A 166 0.35 16.95 17.70
C GLN A 166 1.15 18.26 17.74
N LYS A 167 0.48 19.39 18.02
CA LYS A 167 1.14 20.71 17.99
C LYS A 167 1.99 20.98 19.23
N GLN A 168 1.53 20.56 20.40
CA GLN A 168 2.13 20.93 21.68
C GLN A 168 2.59 19.72 22.52
N GLY A 169 2.19 18.49 22.15
CA GLY A 169 2.36 17.31 22.98
C GLY A 169 1.42 17.32 24.19
N ASP A 170 1.35 16.21 24.92
CA ASP A 170 0.64 16.18 26.20
C ASP A 170 1.49 16.93 27.25
N PRO A 171 0.92 17.91 27.99
CA PRO A 171 1.63 18.64 29.04
C PRO A 171 2.00 17.77 30.25
N THR A 172 1.32 16.63 30.42
CA THR A 172 1.46 15.75 31.58
C THR A 172 2.27 14.49 31.29
N THR A 173 2.26 14.03 30.03
CA THR A 173 2.96 12.79 29.65
C THR A 173 3.85 12.99 28.43
N ARG A 174 5.00 12.30 28.43
CA ARG A 174 5.90 12.23 27.28
C ARG A 174 5.60 10.98 26.50
N ARG A 175 5.01 11.12 25.30
CA ARG A 175 4.60 9.96 24.49
C ARG A 175 5.75 9.42 23.64
N TYR A 176 6.60 10.30 23.11
CA TYR A 176 7.75 9.92 22.30
C TYR A 176 9.10 10.42 22.86
N LEU A 177 10.19 9.73 22.51
CA LEU A 177 11.58 10.13 22.86
C LEU A 177 12.07 11.37 22.08
N SER A 178 11.35 11.78 21.03
CA SER A 178 11.60 13.02 20.27
C SER A 178 11.00 14.26 20.93
N GLU A 179 10.16 14.08 21.95
CA GLU A 179 9.51 15.17 22.66
C GLU A 179 10.44 15.77 23.73
N PRO A 180 10.42 17.10 23.93
CA PRO A 180 11.22 17.75 24.96
C PRO A 180 10.80 17.29 26.37
N PRO A 181 11.73 17.29 27.35
CA PRO A 181 11.41 16.98 28.73
C PRO A 181 10.28 17.85 29.29
N LEU A 182 9.48 17.31 30.21
CA LEU A 182 8.32 17.99 30.80
C LEU A 182 8.66 19.35 31.44
N ALA A 183 9.86 19.47 32.02
CA ALA A 183 10.36 20.71 32.61
C ALA A 183 10.41 21.89 31.61
N TYR A 184 10.63 21.62 30.32
CA TYR A 184 10.66 22.64 29.28
C TYR A 184 9.28 22.88 28.63
N ARG A 185 8.25 22.11 29.02
CA ARG A 185 6.86 22.28 28.57
C ARG A 185 6.01 23.09 29.53
N GLN A 186 6.47 23.28 30.77
CA GLN A 186 5.76 24.08 31.74
C GLN A 186 5.75 25.54 31.24
N ALA A 187 4.59 26.05 30.85
CA ALA A 187 4.48 27.46 30.53
C ALA A 187 4.81 28.27 31.80
N ALA A 188 5.40 29.45 31.62
CA ALA A 188 5.66 30.35 32.72
C ALA A 188 4.36 30.63 33.51
N ALA A 189 4.46 30.78 34.83
CA ALA A 189 3.30 30.98 35.72
C ALA A 189 2.43 32.20 35.35
N THR A 190 2.97 33.12 34.55
CA THR A 190 2.31 34.34 34.07
C THR A 190 1.79 34.23 32.63
N ALA A 191 1.95 33.09 31.96
CA ALA A 191 1.49 32.92 30.58
C ALA A 191 -0.02 32.56 30.59
N PRO A 192 -0.88 33.27 29.83
CA PRO A 192 -2.28 32.90 29.70
C PRO A 192 -2.36 31.54 29.00
N GLN A 193 -2.83 30.53 29.73
CA GLN A 193 -3.07 29.18 29.19
C GLN A 193 -4.54 29.04 28.82
N ASN A 194 -4.82 28.46 27.65
CA ASN A 194 -6.16 28.19 27.12
C ASN A 194 -6.99 29.40 26.63
N GLU A 195 -6.44 30.62 26.67
CA GLU A 195 -7.06 31.79 26.05
C GLU A 195 -6.69 31.88 24.56
N LEU A 196 -7.16 30.92 23.76
CA LEU A 196 -7.18 31.12 22.32
C LEU A 196 -8.25 32.19 22.06
N GLY A 197 -7.82 33.38 21.62
CA GLY A 197 -8.76 34.47 21.30
C GLY A 197 -9.83 34.02 20.29
N GLU A 198 -10.94 34.77 20.20
CA GLU A 198 -11.99 34.48 19.22
C GLU A 198 -11.39 34.34 17.80
N ASP A 199 -11.72 33.25 17.10
CA ASP A 199 -11.27 33.03 15.70
C ASP A 199 -11.55 34.29 14.87
N GLU A 200 -10.58 34.72 14.06
CA GLU A 200 -10.70 35.92 13.22
C GLU A 200 -11.98 35.88 12.36
N TYR A 201 -12.36 34.71 11.88
CA TYR A 201 -13.63 34.51 11.15
C TYR A 201 -14.89 34.84 11.98
N LYS A 202 -14.90 34.51 13.28
CA LYS A 202 -16.02 34.85 14.18
C LYS A 202 -16.02 36.35 14.49
N LYS A 203 -14.84 36.95 14.67
CA LYS A 203 -14.71 38.40 14.83
C LYS A 203 -15.21 39.14 13.59
N GLU A 204 -14.79 38.72 12.40
CA GLU A 204 -15.23 39.28 11.11
C GLU A 204 -16.73 39.13 10.92
N ARG A 205 -17.32 37.96 11.21
CA ARG A 205 -18.77 37.79 11.17
C ARG A 205 -19.50 38.70 12.15
N ARG A 206 -18.97 38.85 13.37
CA ARG A 206 -19.55 39.75 14.37
C ARG A 206 -19.45 41.20 13.92
N LEU A 207 -18.29 41.63 13.42
CA LEU A 207 -18.06 42.96 12.86
C LEU A 207 -18.99 43.24 11.68
N LYS A 208 -19.16 42.28 10.77
CA LYS A 208 -20.09 42.39 9.63
C LYS A 208 -21.55 42.45 10.08
N ALA A 209 -21.97 41.63 11.04
CA ALA A 209 -23.32 41.69 11.61
C ALA A 209 -23.58 43.03 12.33
N GLN A 210 -22.60 43.56 13.05
CA GLN A 210 -22.68 44.87 13.69
C GLN A 210 -22.67 46.03 12.67
N ALA A 211 -21.94 45.89 11.56
CA ALA A 211 -21.96 46.85 10.45
C ALA A 211 -23.28 46.81 9.66
N GLU A 212 -23.87 45.64 9.48
CA GLU A 212 -25.19 45.48 8.87
C GLU A 212 -26.32 45.98 9.79
N GLY A 213 -26.21 45.78 11.11
CA GLY A 213 -27.10 46.39 12.10
C GLY A 213 -26.96 47.92 12.22
N LYS A 214 -25.87 48.49 11.69
CA LYS A 214 -25.63 49.93 11.53
C LYS A 214 -25.77 50.40 10.08
N LYS A 215 -26.50 49.67 9.24
CA LYS A 215 -27.07 50.27 8.03
C LYS A 215 -28.18 51.21 8.48
N GLY A 216 -27.79 52.42 8.89
CA GLY A 216 -28.64 53.60 8.77
C GLY A 216 -29.09 53.63 7.33
N GLY A 217 -30.30 53.13 7.12
CA GLY A 217 -30.87 52.97 5.80
C GLY A 217 -30.95 54.32 5.14
N TRP A 218 -30.88 54.33 3.83
CA TRP A 218 -31.27 55.45 2.97
C TRP A 218 -32.51 56.25 3.48
N PHE A 219 -33.43 55.60 4.21
CA PHE A 219 -34.60 56.20 4.84
C PHE A 219 -34.32 57.16 6.00
N ASP A 220 -33.21 57.00 6.73
CA ASP A 220 -32.86 57.86 7.88
C ASP A 220 -32.36 59.26 7.42
N TRP A 221 -31.89 59.37 6.18
CA TRP A 221 -31.53 60.65 5.55
C TRP A 221 -32.74 61.44 5.01
N LEU A 222 -33.89 60.79 4.84
CA LEU A 222 -35.11 61.39 4.28
C LEU A 222 -36.14 61.82 5.35
N GLY A 223 -35.81 61.67 6.63
CA GLY A 223 -36.58 62.28 7.74
C GLY A 223 -38.07 61.99 7.71
N LEU A 224 -38.46 60.73 7.51
CA LEU A 224 -39.84 60.25 7.60
C LEU A 224 -39.99 59.19 8.69
#